data_AF-A0A7S2FSU4-F1
#
_entry.id   AF-A0A7S2FSU4-F1
#
_cell.length_a   1.000
_cell.length_b   1.000
_cell.length_c   1.000
_cell.angle_alpha   90.00
_cell.angle_beta   90.00
_cell.angle_gamma   90.00
#
_symmetry.space_group_name_H-M   'P 1'
#
loop_
_entity.id
_entity.type
_entity.pdbx_description
1 polymer ?
#
loop_
_entity_poly.entity_id
_entity_poly.type
_entity_poly.pdbx_seq_one_letter_code
_entity_poly.pdbx_strand_id
1 'polypeptide(L)'
;KTNTIILNSTSRFPSTSKMIKGTVALAMFASRASAFAPVTSRWAKLSSLAATPNAGSVDVGASIPDVIFKTRTRIESDDQNPFDWKDVSTDDIFAGKRIALFALPGAFTPTCSSTHLPGWEGAYEEMTTSLGIDEVYCLSVNDAFVMRRWGLDQGLEEDKTIGANGFKKVKLLPDGAVAFTRGMDMACTWDTERGFGERSWRYSMVVKDKIIEKMFVEGPRFQNSGPDPFEVSDASTMLDYLKSVA
;
A
#
# COMPACT_ATOMS: atom_id res chain seq x y z
N LYS A 1 60.64 31.21 -4.56
CA LYS A 1 60.04 30.70 -5.82
C LYS A 1 58.53 30.73 -5.65
N THR A 2 57.95 31.73 -6.27
CA THR A 2 56.53 32.08 -6.32
C THR A 2 55.75 31.05 -7.13
N ASN A 3 54.49 30.79 -6.78
CA ASN A 3 53.37 30.81 -7.73
C ASN A 3 52.02 30.72 -7.00
N THR A 4 51.48 31.91 -6.76
CA THR A 4 50.07 32.19 -6.49
C THR A 4 49.31 32.14 -7.81
N ILE A 5 48.23 31.36 -7.91
CA ILE A 5 47.30 31.42 -9.04
C ILE A 5 46.16 32.38 -8.67
N ILE A 6 46.01 33.40 -9.51
CA ILE A 6 44.98 34.43 -9.50
C ILE A 6 43.76 33.87 -10.24
N LEU A 7 42.56 33.93 -9.64
CA LEU A 7 41.30 33.83 -10.36
C LEU A 7 40.54 35.16 -10.19
N ASN A 8 40.49 35.91 -11.29
CA ASN A 8 39.61 37.05 -11.50
C ASN A 8 38.32 36.53 -12.15
N SER A 9 37.16 36.78 -11.53
CA SER A 9 35.96 37.13 -12.29
C SER A 9 34.97 37.90 -11.43
N THR A 10 34.95 39.20 -11.65
CA THR A 10 33.87 40.10 -11.27
C THR A 10 32.71 39.94 -12.25
N SER A 11 31.50 39.68 -11.77
CA SER A 11 30.28 40.06 -12.50
C SER A 11 29.32 40.76 -11.55
N ARG A 12 29.11 42.06 -11.85
CA ARG A 12 28.22 42.98 -11.15
C ARG A 12 26.78 42.73 -11.58
N PHE A 13 25.88 42.73 -10.60
CA PHE A 13 24.46 43.01 -10.83
C PHE A 13 24.27 44.48 -11.22
N PRO A 14 23.34 44.78 -12.15
CA PRO A 14 22.65 46.05 -12.14
C PRO A 14 21.16 45.87 -11.88
N SER A 15 20.72 46.48 -10.77
CA SER A 15 19.36 46.97 -10.56
C SER A 15 19.05 48.07 -11.58
N THR A 16 17.87 48.05 -12.22
CA THR A 16 17.10 49.28 -12.49
C THR A 16 15.63 48.95 -12.79
N SER A 17 14.76 49.68 -12.07
CA SER A 17 13.32 49.85 -12.28
C SER A 17 13.00 50.69 -13.51
N LYS A 18 11.95 50.35 -14.27
CA LYS A 18 11.17 51.32 -15.07
C LYS A 18 9.72 50.86 -15.26
N MET A 19 8.80 51.62 -14.66
CA MET A 19 7.36 51.66 -14.96
C MET A 19 7.13 52.15 -16.39
N ILE A 20 6.22 51.51 -17.12
CA ILE A 20 5.60 52.08 -18.31
C ILE A 20 4.08 52.04 -18.12
N LYS A 21 3.47 53.22 -18.16
CA LYS A 21 2.02 53.46 -18.15
C LYS A 21 1.45 53.11 -19.53
N GLY A 22 0.39 52.31 -19.57
CA GLY A 22 -0.38 52.00 -20.79
C GLY A 22 -1.87 52.22 -20.55
N THR A 23 -2.44 53.16 -21.30
CA THR A 23 -3.79 53.72 -21.21
C THR A 23 -4.90 52.73 -21.59
N VAL A 24 -6.01 52.80 -20.86
CA VAL A 24 -7.28 52.11 -21.12
C VAL A 24 -7.99 52.73 -22.32
N ALA A 25 -8.38 51.92 -23.31
CA ALA A 25 -9.33 52.31 -24.34
C ALA A 25 -10.54 51.35 -24.30
N LEU A 26 -11.68 51.91 -23.94
CA LEU A 26 -12.99 51.29 -23.90
C LEU A 26 -13.62 51.38 -25.30
N ALA A 27 -13.86 50.25 -25.96
CA ALA A 27 -14.68 50.18 -27.17
C ALA A 27 -15.94 49.37 -26.88
N MET A 28 -17.08 50.08 -26.81
CA MET A 28 -18.41 49.48 -26.84
C MET A 28 -18.70 48.95 -28.25
N PHE A 29 -19.13 47.69 -28.34
CA PHE A 29 -19.90 47.22 -29.50
C PHE A 29 -21.15 46.49 -29.05
N ALA A 30 -22.25 46.86 -29.71
CA ALA A 30 -23.61 46.57 -29.35
C ALA A 30 -24.03 45.11 -29.59
N SER A 31 -25.01 44.71 -28.77
CA SER A 31 -25.74 43.45 -28.77
C SER A 31 -26.36 43.10 -30.14
N ARG A 32 -26.22 41.83 -30.53
CA ARG A 32 -27.20 41.11 -31.34
C ARG A 32 -27.44 39.75 -30.71
N ALA A 33 -28.60 39.61 -30.08
CA ALA A 33 -29.10 38.34 -29.57
C ALA A 33 -29.60 37.47 -30.74
N SER A 34 -29.09 36.25 -30.82
CA SER A 34 -29.71 35.15 -31.56
C SER A 34 -29.84 33.98 -30.61
N ALA A 35 -31.09 33.66 -30.28
CA ALA A 35 -31.47 32.54 -29.45
C ALA A 35 -31.12 31.22 -30.15
N PHE A 36 -30.37 30.36 -29.47
CA PHE A 36 -30.25 28.93 -29.79
C PHE A 36 -30.65 28.12 -28.55
N ALA A 37 -31.55 27.16 -28.77
CA ALA A 37 -32.20 26.33 -27.77
C ALA A 37 -31.19 25.48 -26.95
N PRO A 38 -31.54 25.10 -25.71
CA PRO A 38 -30.66 24.28 -24.89
C PRO A 38 -30.62 22.86 -25.45
N VAL A 39 -29.43 22.43 -25.86
CA VAL A 39 -29.12 21.00 -26.01
C VAL A 39 -29.10 20.43 -24.59
N THR A 40 -30.20 19.77 -24.20
CA THR A 40 -30.25 19.00 -22.95
C THR A 40 -29.28 17.84 -23.08
N SER A 41 -28.08 17.97 -22.51
CA SER A 41 -27.12 16.89 -22.47
C SER A 41 -27.63 15.80 -21.54
N ARG A 42 -28.01 14.71 -22.18
CA ARG A 42 -28.44 13.45 -21.60
C ARG A 42 -27.22 12.74 -20.99
N TRP A 43 -26.70 13.26 -19.89
CA TRP A 43 -25.68 12.62 -19.06
C TRP A 43 -26.21 12.49 -17.64
N ALA A 44 -27.31 11.77 -17.51
CA ALA A 44 -27.79 11.26 -16.24
C ALA A 44 -27.15 9.89 -16.00
N LYS A 45 -26.33 9.80 -14.95
CA LYS A 45 -25.94 8.60 -14.20
C LYS A 45 -25.45 7.40 -15.02
N LEU A 46 -24.15 7.39 -15.33
CA LEU A 46 -23.36 6.18 -15.07
C LEU A 46 -22.82 6.29 -13.65
N SER A 47 -23.64 5.87 -12.69
CA SER A 47 -23.11 5.37 -11.43
C SER A 47 -22.49 4.02 -11.80
N SER A 48 -21.16 3.94 -11.82
CA SER A 48 -20.53 2.63 -11.69
C SER A 48 -20.97 2.12 -10.32
N LEU A 49 -21.68 0.99 -10.31
CA LEU A 49 -21.74 0.17 -9.11
C LEU A 49 -20.31 -0.29 -8.86
N ALA A 50 -19.58 0.41 -8.00
CA ALA A 50 -18.63 -0.29 -7.15
C ALA A 50 -19.49 -1.30 -6.38
N ALA A 51 -19.40 -2.58 -6.73
CA ALA A 51 -19.99 -3.63 -5.93
C ALA A 51 -19.42 -3.43 -4.52
N THR A 52 -20.26 -3.06 -3.56
CA THR A 52 -19.93 -3.22 -2.15
C THR A 52 -19.69 -4.71 -1.96
N PRO A 53 -18.45 -5.16 -1.65
CA PRO A 53 -18.25 -6.56 -1.34
C PRO A 53 -19.17 -6.88 -0.17
N ASN A 54 -19.84 -8.03 -0.25
CA ASN A 54 -20.73 -8.54 0.79
C ASN A 54 -20.11 -8.27 2.16
N ALA A 55 -20.70 -7.36 2.94
CA ALA A 55 -20.39 -7.18 4.34
C ALA A 55 -21.00 -8.36 5.13
N GLY A 56 -20.53 -9.58 4.85
CA GLY A 56 -20.62 -10.67 5.79
C GLY A 56 -19.63 -10.39 6.92
N SER A 57 -19.93 -10.86 8.14
CA SER A 57 -18.96 -10.73 9.22
C SER A 57 -17.69 -11.50 8.86
N VAL A 58 -16.53 -10.84 9.02
CA VAL A 58 -15.22 -11.39 8.68
C VAL A 58 -14.72 -12.15 9.90
N ASP A 59 -15.39 -13.25 10.18
CA ASP A 59 -15.11 -14.13 11.30
C ASP A 59 -14.38 -15.39 10.83
N VAL A 60 -13.85 -16.15 11.80
CA VAL A 60 -13.34 -17.50 11.53
C VAL A 60 -14.42 -18.34 10.84
N GLY A 61 -14.07 -18.97 9.72
CA GLY A 61 -14.96 -19.74 8.86
C GLY A 61 -15.55 -18.96 7.68
N ALA A 62 -15.40 -17.63 7.64
CA ALA A 62 -15.82 -16.83 6.50
C ALA A 62 -14.79 -16.86 5.36
N SER A 63 -15.26 -16.64 4.13
CA SER A 63 -14.38 -16.41 2.98
C SER A 63 -13.75 -15.02 3.03
N ILE A 64 -12.47 -14.93 2.65
CA ILE A 64 -11.79 -13.64 2.43
C ILE A 64 -12.33 -12.93 1.18
N PRO A 65 -12.16 -11.60 1.06
CA PRO A 65 -12.66 -10.87 -0.10
C PRO A 65 -11.90 -11.19 -1.39
N ASP A 66 -12.65 -11.22 -2.50
CA ASP A 66 -12.10 -11.33 -3.84
C ASP A 66 -11.62 -9.96 -4.33
N VAL A 67 -10.30 -9.80 -4.50
CA VAL A 67 -9.67 -8.55 -4.95
C VAL A 67 -8.55 -8.83 -5.93
N ILE A 68 -8.10 -7.77 -6.61
CA ILE A 68 -6.90 -7.77 -7.45
C ILE A 68 -5.89 -6.78 -6.86
N PHE A 69 -4.75 -7.30 -6.44
CA PHE A 69 -3.60 -6.50 -6.03
C PHE A 69 -2.82 -6.05 -7.25
N LYS A 70 -2.51 -4.75 -7.31
CA LYS A 70 -1.63 -4.17 -8.33
C LYS A 70 -0.18 -4.30 -7.87
N THR A 71 0.46 -5.42 -8.19
CA THR A 71 1.84 -5.71 -7.80
C THR A 71 2.83 -5.41 -8.93
N ARG A 72 4.11 -5.66 -8.68
CA ARG A 72 5.16 -5.50 -9.68
C ARG A 72 6.01 -6.75 -9.76
N THR A 73 6.11 -7.33 -10.95
CA THR A 73 6.88 -8.54 -11.22
C THR A 73 8.20 -8.20 -11.86
N ARG A 74 9.26 -8.91 -11.49
CA ARG A 74 10.57 -8.75 -12.13
C ARG A 74 10.50 -9.24 -13.58
N ILE A 75 11.06 -8.46 -14.48
CA ILE A 75 11.19 -8.77 -15.91
C ILE A 75 12.67 -8.85 -16.29
N GLU A 76 12.95 -9.46 -17.45
CA GLU A 76 14.28 -9.42 -18.04
C GLU A 76 14.52 -8.01 -18.60
N SER A 77 15.36 -7.25 -17.91
CA SER A 77 15.78 -5.90 -18.31
C SER A 77 17.07 -5.51 -17.58
N ASP A 78 17.92 -4.74 -18.26
CA ASP A 78 19.13 -4.11 -17.70
C ASP A 78 18.84 -2.77 -17.01
N ASP A 79 17.58 -2.33 -16.97
CA ASP A 79 17.17 -1.09 -16.32
C ASP A 79 17.36 -1.14 -14.79
N GLN A 80 17.55 0.04 -14.17
CA GLN A 80 17.61 0.16 -12.71
C GLN A 80 16.31 -0.26 -12.01
N ASN A 81 15.20 -0.31 -12.75
CA ASN A 81 13.89 -0.73 -12.26
C ASN A 81 13.31 -1.82 -13.19
N PRO A 82 13.85 -3.05 -13.15
CA PRO A 82 13.50 -4.13 -14.08
C PRO A 82 12.20 -4.82 -13.65
N PHE A 83 11.11 -4.05 -13.58
CA PHE A 83 9.81 -4.51 -13.11
C PHE A 83 8.68 -3.98 -13.98
N ASP A 84 7.67 -4.82 -14.23
CA ASP A 84 6.41 -4.42 -14.87
C ASP A 84 5.22 -4.66 -13.93
N TRP A 85 4.08 -4.05 -14.23
CA TRP A 85 2.84 -4.29 -13.51
C TRP A 85 2.38 -5.73 -13.65
N LYS A 86 1.89 -6.29 -12.55
CA LYS A 86 1.24 -7.60 -12.52
C LYS A 86 -0.01 -7.52 -11.65
N ASP A 87 -1.12 -7.93 -12.23
CA ASP A 87 -2.35 -8.17 -11.47
C ASP A 87 -2.21 -9.52 -10.78
N VAL A 88 -2.42 -9.53 -9.46
CA VAL A 88 -2.42 -10.75 -8.65
C VAL A 88 -3.74 -10.80 -7.90
N SER A 89 -4.54 -11.82 -8.18
CA SER A 89 -5.84 -12.02 -7.55
C SER A 89 -5.71 -12.68 -6.16
N THR A 90 -6.77 -12.59 -5.37
CA THR A 90 -6.93 -13.41 -4.16
C THR A 90 -6.77 -14.91 -4.49
N ASP A 91 -7.26 -15.38 -5.63
CA ASP A 91 -7.16 -16.79 -6.01
C ASP A 91 -5.70 -17.22 -6.24
N ASP A 92 -4.90 -16.40 -6.92
CA ASP A 92 -3.47 -16.68 -7.16
C ASP A 92 -2.69 -16.92 -5.84
N ILE A 93 -3.10 -16.21 -4.79
CA ILE A 93 -2.44 -16.22 -3.48
C ILE A 93 -3.00 -17.32 -2.58
N PHE A 94 -4.32 -17.48 -2.49
CA PHE A 94 -4.98 -18.23 -1.41
C PHE A 94 -5.69 -19.52 -1.85
N ALA A 95 -6.00 -19.71 -3.15
CA ALA A 95 -6.73 -20.89 -3.61
C ALA A 95 -5.86 -22.16 -3.45
N GLY A 96 -6.42 -23.19 -2.82
CA GLY A 96 -5.75 -24.47 -2.58
C GLY A 96 -4.51 -24.39 -1.65
N LYS A 97 -4.28 -23.26 -0.98
CA LYS A 97 -3.13 -23.03 -0.11
C LYS A 97 -3.56 -22.69 1.31
N ARG A 98 -2.65 -22.89 2.27
CA ARG A 98 -2.74 -22.44 3.65
C ARG A 98 -1.71 -21.35 3.89
N ILE A 99 -2.19 -20.12 4.04
CA ILE A 99 -1.39 -18.90 4.05
C ILE A 99 -1.42 -18.29 5.44
N ALA A 100 -0.25 -17.91 5.96
CA ALA A 100 -0.18 -17.01 7.10
C ALA A 100 -0.06 -15.56 6.59
N LEU A 101 -0.92 -14.68 7.07
CA LEU A 101 -0.90 -13.27 6.70
C LEU A 101 -0.89 -12.40 7.95
N PHE A 102 -0.07 -11.37 7.96
CA PHE A 102 -0.16 -10.29 8.94
C PHE A 102 -0.31 -8.94 8.23
N ALA A 103 -1.18 -8.10 8.75
CA ALA A 103 -1.46 -6.78 8.24
C ALA A 103 -1.03 -5.72 9.24
N LEU A 104 -0.63 -4.57 8.72
CA LEU A 104 -0.11 -3.48 9.54
C LEU A 104 -0.52 -2.09 9.01
N PRO A 105 -0.43 -1.04 9.85
CA PRO A 105 -0.89 0.30 9.46
C PRO A 105 -0.10 0.96 8.33
N GLY A 106 1.20 0.69 8.21
CA GLY A 106 2.01 1.32 7.18
C GLY A 106 3.47 0.92 7.17
N ALA A 107 4.02 0.81 5.96
CA ALA A 107 5.46 0.73 5.73
C ALA A 107 6.20 1.91 6.38
N PHE A 108 7.45 1.67 6.79
CA PHE A 108 8.34 2.64 7.46
C PHE A 108 7.87 3.15 8.84
N THR A 109 6.79 2.63 9.42
CA THR A 109 6.35 3.01 10.77
C THR A 109 7.09 2.23 11.86
N PRO A 110 7.31 2.79 13.08
CA PRO A 110 8.24 2.23 14.06
C PRO A 110 8.00 0.77 14.43
N THR A 111 6.86 0.42 15.02
CA THR A 111 6.51 -0.95 15.46
C THR A 111 6.57 -1.96 14.31
N CYS A 112 6.15 -1.53 13.13
CA CYS A 112 6.10 -2.36 11.93
C CYS A 112 7.49 -2.75 11.45
N SER A 113 8.43 -1.81 11.47
CA SER A 113 9.81 -2.00 11.03
C SER A 113 10.71 -2.60 12.11
N SER A 114 10.52 -2.24 13.39
CA SER A 114 11.43 -2.70 14.45
C SER A 114 11.16 -4.13 14.91
N THR A 115 9.91 -4.59 14.79
CA THR A 115 9.47 -5.80 15.51
C THR A 115 8.55 -6.68 14.69
N HIS A 116 7.49 -6.12 14.09
CA HIS A 116 6.47 -6.95 13.45
C HIS A 116 7.03 -7.74 12.25
N LEU A 117 7.44 -7.06 11.17
CA LEU A 117 7.97 -7.75 9.98
C LEU A 117 9.23 -8.59 10.28
N PRO A 118 10.24 -8.11 11.04
CA PRO A 118 11.40 -8.93 11.38
C PRO A 118 11.07 -10.22 12.13
N GLY A 119 10.09 -10.19 13.04
CA GLY A 119 9.65 -11.38 13.77
C GLY A 119 9.06 -12.44 12.85
N TRP A 120 8.21 -12.02 11.91
CA TRP A 120 7.62 -12.91 10.90
C TRP A 120 8.65 -13.47 9.92
N GLU A 121 9.62 -12.65 9.49
CA GLU A 121 10.72 -13.09 8.63
C GLU A 121 11.60 -14.15 9.32
N GLY A 122 11.87 -13.98 10.62
CA GLY A 122 12.60 -14.96 11.42
C GLY A 122 11.86 -16.28 11.63
N ALA A 123 10.53 -16.25 11.69
CA ALA A 123 9.67 -17.41 11.89
C ALA A 123 9.29 -18.15 10.59
N TYR A 124 9.61 -17.57 9.43
CA TYR A 124 9.17 -18.06 8.12
C TYR A 124 9.45 -19.56 7.89
N GLU A 125 10.67 -20.01 8.17
CA GLU A 125 11.10 -21.40 7.92
C GLU A 125 10.34 -22.40 8.80
N GLU A 126 10.10 -22.04 10.06
CA GLU A 126 9.36 -22.90 11.00
C GLU A 126 7.90 -23.04 10.55
N MET A 127 7.27 -21.93 10.16
CA MET A 127 5.90 -21.92 9.62
C MET A 127 5.79 -22.80 8.37
N THR A 128 6.73 -22.63 7.43
CA THR A 128 6.61 -23.22 6.10
C THR A 128 7.11 -24.66 5.98
N THR A 129 8.16 -25.00 6.73
CA THR A 129 8.75 -26.34 6.66
C THR A 129 8.10 -27.32 7.64
N SER A 130 7.63 -26.84 8.80
CA SER A 130 7.19 -27.73 9.90
C SER A 130 5.72 -27.61 10.26
N LEU A 131 5.06 -26.48 9.95
CA LEU A 131 3.70 -26.19 10.45
C LEU A 131 2.66 -26.08 9.34
N GLY A 132 3.00 -26.50 8.11
CA GLY A 132 2.08 -26.64 6.99
C GLY A 132 1.50 -25.32 6.48
N ILE A 133 2.27 -24.22 6.58
CA ILE A 133 1.98 -22.97 5.86
C ILE A 133 2.70 -23.03 4.51
N ASP A 134 2.00 -22.71 3.42
CA ASP A 134 2.63 -22.70 2.09
C ASP A 134 3.47 -21.42 1.89
N GLU A 135 2.96 -20.27 2.36
CA GLU A 135 3.56 -18.95 2.17
C GLU A 135 3.17 -17.98 3.29
N VAL A 136 4.01 -16.96 3.50
CA VAL A 136 3.76 -15.88 4.47
C VAL A 136 3.68 -14.54 3.76
N TYR A 137 2.61 -13.77 4.04
CA TYR A 137 2.41 -12.44 3.46
C TYR A 137 2.31 -11.34 4.52
N CYS A 138 2.97 -10.22 4.26
CA CYS A 138 2.79 -8.96 4.96
C CYS A 138 1.91 -8.02 4.11
N LEU A 139 0.73 -7.65 4.60
CA LEU A 139 -0.18 -6.72 3.92
C LEU A 139 -0.08 -5.32 4.53
N SER A 140 -0.06 -4.30 3.67
CA SER A 140 -0.23 -2.91 4.11
C SER A 140 -0.97 -2.09 3.06
N VAL A 141 -1.63 -1.04 3.52
CA VAL A 141 -2.25 -0.02 2.67
C VAL A 141 -1.17 0.95 2.19
N ASN A 142 -0.34 0.45 1.28
CA ASN A 142 0.70 1.17 0.57
C ASN A 142 0.78 0.61 -0.86
N ASP A 143 1.27 1.41 -1.80
CA ASP A 143 1.52 0.95 -3.16
C ASP A 143 2.73 0.01 -3.25
N ALA A 144 2.85 -0.66 -4.40
CA ALA A 144 3.90 -1.65 -4.66
C ALA A 144 5.33 -1.07 -4.62
N PHE A 145 5.51 0.21 -4.95
CA PHE A 145 6.84 0.84 -4.95
C PHE A 145 7.32 1.06 -3.51
N VAL A 146 6.44 1.60 -2.68
CA VAL A 146 6.69 1.79 -1.24
C VAL A 146 6.94 0.44 -0.57
N MET A 147 6.07 -0.55 -0.79
CA MET A 147 6.23 -1.87 -0.18
C MET A 147 7.56 -2.51 -0.58
N ARG A 148 7.92 -2.49 -1.87
CA ARG A 148 9.22 -3.03 -2.32
C ARG A 148 10.39 -2.31 -1.66
N ARG A 149 10.39 -0.97 -1.65
CA ARG A 149 11.52 -0.22 -1.09
C ARG A 149 11.64 -0.44 0.41
N TRP A 150 10.52 -0.54 1.11
CA TRP A 150 10.48 -0.87 2.52
C TRP A 150 11.05 -2.26 2.79
N GLY A 151 10.63 -3.32 2.07
CA GLY A 151 11.20 -4.65 2.25
C GLY A 151 12.73 -4.70 2.08
N LEU A 152 13.27 -3.99 1.08
CA LEU A 152 14.71 -3.87 0.90
C LEU A 152 15.41 -3.14 2.06
N ASP A 153 14.78 -2.08 2.59
CA ASP A 153 15.27 -1.34 3.75
C ASP A 153 15.27 -2.19 5.03
N GLN A 154 14.31 -3.11 5.16
CA GLN A 154 14.20 -4.07 6.24
C GLN A 154 15.15 -5.28 6.10
N GLY A 155 15.96 -5.31 5.03
CA GLY A 155 16.94 -6.36 4.80
C GLY A 155 16.36 -7.65 4.23
N LEU A 156 15.11 -7.65 3.73
CA LEU A 156 14.52 -8.81 3.08
C LEU A 156 15.28 -9.16 1.79
N GLU A 157 15.48 -10.45 1.54
CA GLU A 157 16.13 -10.92 0.33
C GLU A 157 15.16 -10.91 -0.86
N GLU A 158 15.37 -9.98 -1.80
CA GLU A 158 14.58 -9.90 -3.02
C GLU A 158 14.76 -11.16 -3.89
N ASP A 159 13.66 -11.71 -4.38
CA ASP A 159 13.71 -12.78 -5.38
C ASP A 159 13.98 -12.16 -6.75
N LYS A 160 15.16 -12.49 -7.30
CA LYS A 160 15.65 -11.96 -8.57
C LYS A 160 15.31 -12.86 -9.76
N THR A 161 14.56 -13.94 -9.56
CA THR A 161 14.09 -14.78 -10.67
C THR A 161 13.11 -14.00 -11.56
N ILE A 162 13.16 -14.23 -12.87
CA ILE A 162 12.24 -13.57 -13.81
C ILE A 162 10.82 -14.08 -13.54
N GLY A 163 9.86 -13.17 -13.43
CA GLY A 163 8.47 -13.48 -13.05
C GLY A 163 8.24 -13.53 -11.54
N ALA A 164 9.27 -13.37 -10.71
CA ALA A 164 9.11 -13.25 -9.27
C ALA A 164 8.41 -11.96 -8.90
N ASN A 165 7.64 -12.04 -7.81
CA ASN A 165 6.83 -10.95 -7.30
C ASN A 165 7.14 -10.74 -5.81
N GLY A 166 8.31 -10.15 -5.53
CA GLY A 166 8.69 -9.74 -4.18
C GLY A 166 9.96 -10.41 -3.64
N PHE A 167 9.84 -11.06 -2.50
CA PHE A 167 10.96 -11.53 -1.68
C PHE A 167 10.91 -13.05 -1.52
N LYS A 168 12.04 -13.65 -1.16
CA LYS A 168 12.19 -15.11 -1.05
C LYS A 168 11.39 -15.73 0.09
N LYS A 169 11.22 -14.99 1.18
CA LYS A 169 10.52 -15.41 2.39
C LYS A 169 9.20 -14.64 2.54
N VAL A 170 9.07 -13.74 3.51
CA VAL A 170 7.85 -12.96 3.69
C VAL A 170 7.63 -12.06 2.46
N LYS A 171 6.51 -12.29 1.76
CA LYS A 171 6.12 -11.53 0.58
C LYS A 171 5.31 -10.31 0.97
N LEU A 172 5.61 -9.16 0.38
CA LEU A 172 4.96 -7.89 0.70
C LEU A 172 3.81 -7.62 -0.27
N LEU A 173 2.58 -7.56 0.25
CA LEU A 173 1.35 -7.42 -0.53
C LEU A 173 0.82 -5.97 -0.48
N PRO A 174 0.79 -5.25 -1.63
CA PRO A 174 0.40 -3.84 -1.66
C PRO A 174 -1.12 -3.67 -1.82
N ASP A 175 -1.83 -3.48 -0.72
CA ASP A 175 -3.26 -3.14 -0.71
C ASP A 175 -3.48 -1.62 -0.85
N GLY A 176 -2.82 -1.00 -1.84
CA GLY A 176 -2.79 0.46 -2.00
C GLY A 176 -4.16 1.10 -2.30
N ALA A 177 -5.15 0.31 -2.72
CA ALA A 177 -6.53 0.74 -2.93
C ALA A 177 -7.46 0.45 -1.73
N VAL A 178 -6.91 -0.08 -0.63
CA VAL A 178 -7.63 -0.47 0.59
C VAL A 178 -8.73 -1.52 0.33
N ALA A 179 -8.65 -2.24 -0.80
CA ALA A 179 -9.74 -3.09 -1.26
C ALA A 179 -9.86 -4.34 -0.39
N PHE A 180 -8.72 -4.99 -0.11
CA PHE A 180 -8.70 -6.17 0.75
C PHE A 180 -9.01 -5.79 2.19
N THR A 181 -8.36 -4.74 2.68
CA THR A 181 -8.52 -4.24 4.05
C THR A 181 -9.97 -3.86 4.36
N ARG A 182 -10.67 -3.16 3.45
CA ARG A 182 -12.10 -2.87 3.61
C ARG A 182 -12.97 -4.12 3.54
N GLY A 183 -12.68 -5.03 2.61
CA GLY A 183 -13.40 -6.30 2.49
C GLY A 183 -13.23 -7.20 3.72
N MET A 184 -12.12 -7.05 4.44
CA MET A 184 -11.87 -7.72 5.72
C MET A 184 -12.50 -7.00 6.94
N ASP A 185 -13.22 -5.89 6.74
CA ASP A 185 -13.65 -4.97 7.80
C ASP A 185 -12.51 -4.53 8.72
N MET A 186 -11.28 -4.44 8.20
CA MET A 186 -10.09 -4.04 8.97
C MET A 186 -9.64 -2.61 8.64
N ALA A 187 -10.46 -1.84 7.92
CA ALA A 187 -10.16 -0.45 7.63
C ALA A 187 -10.25 0.43 8.89
N CYS A 188 -9.28 1.33 9.04
CA CYS A 188 -9.27 2.36 10.06
C CYS A 188 -8.61 3.63 9.55
N THR A 189 -9.05 4.77 10.06
CA THR A 189 -8.62 6.10 9.62
C THR A 189 -7.80 6.78 10.70
N TRP A 190 -6.68 7.38 10.30
CA TRP A 190 -5.82 8.21 11.14
C TRP A 190 -5.64 9.59 10.52
N ASP A 191 -6.69 10.38 10.47
CA ASP A 191 -6.66 11.74 9.91
C ASP A 191 -6.09 12.75 10.89
N THR A 192 -6.53 12.69 12.15
CA THR A 192 -6.18 13.71 13.16
C THR A 192 -4.97 13.34 14.00
N GLU A 193 -4.81 12.06 14.31
CA GLU A 193 -3.73 11.60 15.19
C GLU A 193 -2.39 11.51 14.47
N ARG A 194 -2.38 11.08 13.19
CA ARG A 194 -1.15 10.80 12.43
C ARG A 194 -1.13 11.32 10.99
N GLY A 195 -2.27 11.69 10.41
CA GLY A 195 -2.38 12.14 9.01
C GLY A 195 -2.12 11.04 7.97
N PHE A 196 -2.41 9.78 8.28
CA PHE A 196 -2.17 8.64 7.40
C PHE A 196 -3.31 8.36 6.41
N GLY A 197 -4.48 8.96 6.65
CA GLY A 197 -5.71 8.58 5.96
C GLY A 197 -6.19 7.21 6.43
N GLU A 198 -6.89 6.52 5.53
CA GLU A 198 -7.36 5.16 5.75
C GLU A 198 -6.22 4.14 5.56
N ARG A 199 -6.13 3.18 6.48
CA ARG A 199 -5.09 2.15 6.58
C ARG A 199 -5.67 0.84 7.09
N SER A 200 -4.82 -0.19 7.12
CA SER A 200 -5.15 -1.46 7.76
C SER A 200 -5.00 -1.35 9.27
N TRP A 201 -5.98 -1.88 10.00
CA TRP A 201 -5.79 -2.20 11.39
C TRP A 201 -4.77 -3.33 11.52
N ARG A 202 -4.07 -3.40 12.65
CA ARG A 202 -3.08 -4.45 12.87
C ARG A 202 -3.78 -5.76 13.23
N TYR A 203 -3.49 -6.81 12.49
CA TYR A 203 -3.97 -8.17 12.76
C TYR A 203 -3.07 -9.20 12.10
N SER A 204 -3.20 -10.46 12.51
CA SER A 204 -2.69 -11.61 11.76
C SER A 204 -3.75 -12.68 11.61
N MET A 205 -3.60 -13.55 10.62
CA MET A 205 -4.54 -14.60 10.32
C MET A 205 -3.89 -15.79 9.63
N VAL A 206 -4.54 -16.93 9.73
CA VAL A 206 -4.32 -18.08 8.86
C VAL A 206 -5.52 -18.21 7.95
N VAL A 207 -5.27 -18.31 6.65
CA VAL A 207 -6.30 -18.54 5.64
C VAL A 207 -6.02 -19.86 4.96
N LYS A 208 -7.01 -20.76 4.93
CA LYS A 208 -6.92 -22.04 4.25
C LYS A 208 -7.96 -22.11 3.14
N ASP A 209 -7.49 -22.20 1.90
CA ASP A 209 -8.33 -22.23 0.70
C ASP A 209 -9.38 -21.12 0.70
N LYS A 210 -8.90 -19.88 0.82
CA LYS A 210 -9.71 -18.65 0.94
C LYS A 210 -10.65 -18.56 2.15
N ILE A 211 -10.65 -19.54 3.05
CA ILE A 211 -11.45 -19.50 4.29
C ILE A 211 -10.56 -19.07 5.46
N ILE A 212 -11.04 -18.14 6.29
CA ILE A 212 -10.34 -17.70 7.49
C ILE A 212 -10.33 -18.86 8.49
N GLU A 213 -9.16 -19.43 8.75
CA GLU A 213 -8.96 -20.51 9.71
C GLU A 213 -8.82 -19.97 11.14
N LYS A 214 -8.07 -18.87 11.29
CA LYS A 214 -7.83 -18.19 12.56
C LYS A 214 -7.51 -16.72 12.34
N MET A 215 -7.87 -15.86 13.29
CA MET A 215 -7.54 -14.43 13.26
C MET A 215 -7.12 -13.96 14.66
N PHE A 216 -6.13 -13.06 14.71
CA PHE A 216 -5.63 -12.37 15.90
C PHE A 216 -5.68 -10.87 15.62
N VAL A 217 -6.72 -10.21 16.11
CA VAL A 217 -6.96 -8.79 15.87
C VAL A 217 -6.54 -8.00 17.11
N GLU A 218 -5.71 -6.99 16.93
CA GLU A 218 -5.31 -6.11 18.03
C GLU A 218 -6.51 -5.36 18.60
N GLY A 219 -6.55 -5.15 19.92
CA GLY A 219 -7.71 -4.59 20.59
C GLY A 219 -7.36 -3.50 21.61
N PRO A 220 -8.32 -2.59 21.92
CA PRO A 220 -9.57 -2.36 21.19
C PRO A 220 -9.35 -1.59 19.87
N ARG A 221 -10.22 -1.82 18.87
CA ARG A 221 -10.16 -1.14 17.56
C ARG A 221 -11.06 0.11 17.52
N PHE A 222 -10.49 1.24 17.14
CA PHE A 222 -11.22 2.50 17.00
C PHE A 222 -10.56 3.43 15.98
N GLN A 223 -11.37 4.31 15.38
CA GLN A 223 -10.91 5.32 14.44
C GLN A 223 -10.05 6.37 15.16
N ASN A 224 -9.02 6.87 14.48
CA ASN A 224 -8.03 7.80 15.03
C ASN A 224 -7.38 7.30 16.33
N SER A 225 -7.03 6.01 16.38
CA SER A 225 -6.38 5.44 17.57
C SER A 225 -5.02 6.09 17.86
N GLY A 226 -4.91 6.75 19.02
CA GLY A 226 -3.64 7.20 19.60
C GLY A 226 -2.67 6.04 19.88
N PRO A 227 -3.13 4.97 20.56
CA PRO A 227 -2.35 3.75 20.74
C PRO A 227 -2.00 3.05 19.41
N ASP A 228 -0.88 2.33 19.41
CA ASP A 228 -0.46 1.39 18.36
C ASP A 228 -0.31 -0.02 18.98
N PRO A 229 -1.42 -0.75 19.20
CA PRO A 229 -1.38 -2.04 19.89
C PRO A 229 -0.64 -3.09 19.06
N PHE A 230 0.08 -3.97 19.77
CA PHE A 230 0.84 -5.09 19.21
C PHE A 230 1.06 -6.15 20.30
N GLU A 231 0.01 -6.91 20.60
CA GLU A 231 -0.04 -7.89 21.68
C GLU A 231 -0.37 -9.31 21.20
N VAL A 232 -1.04 -9.45 20.06
CA VAL A 232 -1.57 -10.75 19.61
C VAL A 232 -1.29 -11.05 18.13
N SER A 233 -0.93 -10.05 17.32
CA SER A 233 -0.69 -10.24 15.90
C SER A 233 0.74 -10.67 15.57
N ASP A 234 1.59 -10.85 16.58
CA ASP A 234 3.00 -11.17 16.41
C ASP A 234 3.23 -12.62 15.95
N ALA A 235 4.47 -12.90 15.50
CA ALA A 235 4.84 -14.21 14.99
C ALA A 235 4.84 -15.31 16.06
N SER A 236 5.15 -15.00 17.33
CA SER A 236 5.14 -15.98 18.42
C SER A 236 3.72 -16.47 18.68
N THR A 237 2.76 -15.53 18.78
CA THR A 237 1.34 -15.88 18.91
C THR A 237 0.86 -16.77 17.77
N MET A 238 1.28 -16.46 16.53
CA MET A 238 0.98 -17.30 15.37
C MET A 238 1.60 -18.70 15.48
N LEU A 239 2.88 -18.80 15.84
CA LEU A 239 3.58 -20.08 15.98
C LEU A 239 2.93 -20.96 17.06
N ASP A 240 2.55 -20.39 18.20
CA ASP A 240 1.89 -21.13 19.28
C ASP A 240 0.55 -21.72 18.81
N TYR A 241 -0.23 -20.94 18.05
CA TYR A 241 -1.45 -21.45 17.45
C TYR A 241 -1.16 -22.57 16.44
N LEU A 242 -0.25 -22.35 15.50
CA LEU A 242 0.08 -23.33 14.47
C LEU A 242 0.57 -24.65 15.09
N LYS A 243 1.38 -24.60 16.16
CA LYS A 243 1.81 -25.78 16.92
C LYS A 243 0.67 -26.49 17.63
N SER A 244 -0.34 -25.76 18.09
CA SER A 244 -1.50 -26.34 18.77
C SER A 244 -2.44 -27.12 17.84
N VAL A 245 -2.35 -26.89 16.52
CA VAL A 245 -3.18 -27.52 15.49
C VAL A 245 -2.39 -28.40 14.51
N ALA A 246 -1.08 -28.53 14.71
CA ALA A 246 -0.17 -29.34 13.89
C ALA A 246 -0.26 -30.84 14.21
#